data_AF-A0A7C3LK15-F1
#
_entry.id   AF-A0A7C3LK15-F1
#
_cell.length_a   1.000
_cell.length_b   1.000
_cell.length_c   1.000
_cell.angle_alpha   90.00
_cell.angle_beta   90.00
_cell.angle_gamma   90.00
#
_symmetry.space_group_name_H-M   'P 1'
#
loop_
_entity.id
_entity.type
_entity.pdbx_description
1 polymer ?
#
loop_
_entity_poly.entity_id
_entity_poly.type
_entity_poly.pdbx_seq_one_letter_code
_entity_poly.pdbx_strand_id
1 'polypeptide(L)' 'MPRAMWKGAISFGMVSIPVTLYSAAQSKDLSFNLLHKECKSRIKQVRRCPIHEQDLEQEDIVRGFEYTKGQ' A
#
# COMPACT_ATOMS: atom_id res chain seq x y z
N MET A 1 -4.21 -21.47 -2.00
CA MET A 1 -4.06 -21.83 -0.56
C MET A 1 -4.34 -20.59 0.27
N PRO A 2 -5.18 -20.66 1.32
CA PRO A 2 -5.48 -19.50 2.15
C PRO A 2 -4.19 -19.03 2.85
N ARG A 3 -3.83 -17.76 2.67
CA ARG A 3 -2.67 -17.16 3.34
C ARG A 3 -3.09 -16.77 4.75
N ALA A 4 -2.34 -17.20 5.77
CA ALA A 4 -2.57 -16.78 7.14
C ALA A 4 -2.52 -15.25 7.20
N MET A 5 -3.58 -14.62 7.71
CA MET A 5 -3.61 -13.18 7.91
C MET A 5 -2.75 -12.79 9.10
N TRP A 6 -2.78 -13.62 10.13
CA TRP A 6 -2.09 -13.37 11.38
C TRP A 6 -1.80 -14.67 12.12
N LYS A 7 -0.69 -14.67 12.86
CA LYS A 7 -0.29 -15.73 13.78
C LYS A 7 -0.08 -15.08 15.14
N GLY A 8 -0.60 -15.70 16.19
CA GLY A 8 -0.37 -15.24 17.55
C GLY A 8 -0.77 -16.31 18.57
N ALA A 9 -0.86 -15.90 19.83
CA ALA A 9 -1.24 -16.78 20.92
C ALA A 9 -2.37 -16.15 21.73
N ILE A 10 -3.35 -16.97 22.12
CA ILE A 10 -4.39 -16.57 23.06
C ILE A 10 -4.02 -17.21 24.40
N SER A 11 -3.87 -16.37 25.42
CA SER A 11 -3.60 -16.81 26.79
C SER A 11 -4.87 -16.74 27.64
N PHE A 12 -5.12 -17.79 28.42
CA PHE A 12 -6.17 -17.83 29.44
C PHE A 12 -5.60 -18.42 30.73
N GLY A 13 -5.54 -17.59 31.77
CA GLY A 13 -4.83 -17.93 33.02
C GLY A 13 -3.34 -18.17 32.76
N MET A 14 -2.87 -19.39 32.98
CA MET A 14 -1.47 -19.82 32.77
C MET A 14 -1.27 -20.63 31.47
N VAL A 15 -2.31 -20.82 30.66
CA VAL A 15 -2.24 -21.61 29.42
C VAL A 15 -2.12 -20.67 28.23
N SER A 16 -1.15 -20.93 27.35
CA SER A 16 -0.94 -20.19 26.10
C SER A 16 -1.15 -21.13 24.91
N ILE A 17 -2.11 -20.80 24.04
CA ILE A 17 -2.46 -21.63 22.88
C ILE A 17 -2.10 -20.86 21.60
N PRO A 18 -1.19 -21.39 20.75
CA PRO A 18 -0.87 -20.78 19.47
C PRO A 18 -2.04 -20.94 18.49
N VAL A 19 -2.43 -19.83 17.85
CA VAL A 19 -3.53 -19.79 16.88
C VAL A 19 -3.08 -19.14 15.57
N THR A 20 -3.68 -19.59 14.46
CA THR A 20 -3.48 -19.00 13.13
C THR A 20 -4.82 -18.55 12.59
N LEU A 21 -4.94 -17.26 12.27
CA LEU A 21 -6.13 -16.64 11.73
C LEU A 21 -6.12 -16.71 10.19
N TYR A 22 -7.18 -17.28 9.63
CA TYR A 22 -7.41 -17.39 8.19
C TYR A 22 -8.65 -16.59 7.80
N SER A 23 -8.65 -15.99 6.61
CA SER A 23 -9.82 -15.25 6.12
C SER A 23 -10.90 -16.23 5.67
N ALA A 24 -12.12 -16.08 6.20
CA ALA A 24 -13.26 -16.92 5.81
C ALA A 24 -13.79 -16.58 4.41
N ALA A 25 -13.71 -15.31 4.03
CA ALA A 25 -14.04 -14.82 2.70
C ALA A 25 -12.84 -14.05 2.14
N GLN A 26 -12.54 -14.27 0.86
CA GLN A 26 -11.55 -13.48 0.13
C GLN A 26 -12.31 -12.69 -0.94
N SER A 27 -12.34 -11.36 -0.85
CA SER A 27 -12.85 -10.56 -1.96
C SER A 27 -11.89 -10.74 -3.14
N LYS A 28 -12.43 -11.20 -4.27
CA LYS A 28 -11.71 -11.27 -5.54
C LYS A 28 -12.05 -10.01 -6.32
N ASP A 29 -11.41 -8.92 -5.95
CA ASP A 29 -11.48 -7.70 -6.74
C ASP A 29 -10.46 -7.83 -7.88
N LEU A 30 -10.93 -7.69 -9.13
CA LEU A 30 -10.06 -7.66 -10.30
C LEU A 30 -9.27 -6.34 -10.28
N SER A 31 -8.00 -6.39 -9.90
CA SER A 31 -7.11 -5.24 -9.98
C SER A 31 -6.65 -5.03 -11.42
N PHE A 32 -6.96 -3.88 -12.01
CA PHE A 32 -6.46 -3.51 -13.33
C PHE A 32 -5.08 -2.86 -13.24
N ASN A 33 -4.20 -3.20 -14.19
CA ASN A 33 -2.94 -2.49 -14.38
C ASN A 33 -3.16 -1.34 -15.37
N LEU A 34 -2.57 -0.17 -15.11
CA LEU A 34 -2.55 0.91 -16.07
C LEU A 34 -1.60 0.56 -17.22
N LEU A 35 -2.15 0.49 -18.44
CA LEU A 35 -1.40 0.16 -19.66
C LEU A 35 -1.36 1.36 -20.60
N HIS A 36 -0.23 1.55 -21.28
CA HIS A 36 -0.12 2.50 -22.37
C HIS A 36 -1.01 2.05 -23.54
N LYS A 37 -1.86 2.95 -24.06
CA LYS A 37 -2.90 2.62 -25.04
C LYS A 37 -2.37 1.97 -26.32
N GLU A 38 -1.20 2.40 -26.79
CA GLU A 38 -0.61 1.93 -28.05
C GLU A 38 0.25 0.68 -27.87
N CYS A 39 1.23 0.73 -26.96
CA CYS A 39 2.19 -0.37 -26.80
C CYS A 39 1.76 -1.42 -25.76
N LYS A 40 0.64 -1.20 -25.06
CA LYS A 40 0.09 -2.10 -24.01
C LYS A 40 1.09 -2.41 -22.89
N SER A 41 2.15 -1.61 -22.74
CA SER A 41 3.12 -1.76 -21.68
C SER A 41 2.58 -1.18 -20.37
N ARG A 42 3.07 -1.71 -19.23
CA ARG A 42 2.71 -1.19 -17.91
C ARG A 42 3.31 0.21 -17.72
N ILE A 43 2.46 1.18 -17.38
CA ILE A 43 2.89 2.54 -17.08
C ILE A 43 3.55 2.57 -15.70
N LYS A 44 4.72 3.21 -15.59
CA LYS A 44 5.33 3.59 -14.31
C LYS A 44 4.90 5.01 -13.95
N GLN A 45 4.44 5.21 -12.72
CA GLN A 45 4.16 6.55 -12.21
C GLN A 45 5.43 7.15 -11.64
N VAL A 46 5.86 8.29 -12.19
CA VAL A 46 6.96 9.11 -11.67
C VAL A 46 6.37 10.36 -11.03
N ARG A 47 6.98 10.81 -9.93
CA ARG A 47 6.61 12.07 -9.28
C ARG A 47 7.52 13.14 -9.86
N ARG A 48 6.96 14.11 -10.58
CA ARG A 48 7.72 15.18 -11.26
C ARG A 48 7.38 16.53 -10.64
N CYS A 49 8.39 17.35 -10.37
CA CYS A 49 8.20 18.72 -9.90
C CYS A 49 7.70 19.59 -11.06
N PRO A 50 6.56 20.32 -10.93
CA PRO A 50 6.05 21.16 -12.00
C PRO A 50 6.89 22.42 -12.27
N ILE A 51 7.72 22.84 -11.31
CA ILE A 51 8.55 24.05 -11.42
C ILE A 51 9.89 23.74 -12.10
N HIS A 52 10.55 22.67 -11.67
CA HIS A 52 11.88 22.30 -12.16
C HIS A 52 11.86 21.23 -13.25
N GLU A 53 10.67 20.74 -13.62
CA GLU A 53 10.47 19.66 -14.61
C GLU A 53 11.36 18.44 -14.39
N GLN A 54 11.70 18.14 -13.15
CA GLN A 54 12.59 17.05 -12.78
C GLN A 54 11.81 15.97 -12.03
N ASP A 55 12.17 14.72 -12.31
CA ASP A 55 11.65 13.56 -11.60
C ASP A 55 12.29 13.53 -10.21
N LEU A 56 11.47 13.54 -9.16
CA LEU A 56 11.89 13.61 -7.77
C LEU A 56 12.08 12.20 -7.21
N GLU A 57 13.16 12.03 -6.44
CA GLU A 57 13.32 10.86 -5.60
C GLU A 57 12.55 11.02 -4.28
N GLN A 58 12.39 9.93 -3.54
CA GLN A 58 11.63 9.96 -2.28
C GLN A 58 12.27 10.89 -1.24
N GLU A 59 13.59 11.10 -1.33
CA GLU A 59 14.38 11.95 -0.43
C GLU A 59 14.09 13.44 -0.64
N ASP A 60 13.74 13.85 -1.85
CA ASP A 60 13.44 15.24 -2.20
C ASP A 60 12.01 15.67 -1.81
N ILE A 61 11.20 14.74 -1.29
CA ILE A 61 9.79 14.96 -0.98
C ILE A 61 9.61 15.19 0.53
N VAL A 62 9.40 16.44 0.91
CA VAL A 62 9.01 16.82 2.29
C VAL A 62 7.49 16.89 2.43
N ARG A 63 6.97 16.49 3.59
CA ARG A 63 5.54 16.61 3.93
C ARG A 63 5.32 17.91 4.71
N GLY A 64 4.54 18.83 4.16
CA GLY A 64 4.02 20.00 4.87
C GLY A 64 2.56 19.79 5.28
N PHE A 65 2.11 20.45 6.34
CA PHE A 65 0.70 20.60 6.69
C PHE A 65 0.31 22.06 6.52
N GLU A 66 -0.90 22.32 6.01
CA GLU A 66 -1.45 23.68 5.92
C GLU A 66 -1.95 24.11 7.30
N TYR A 67 -1.40 25.19 7.87
CA TYR A 67 -1.73 25.66 9.22
C TYR A 67 -2.83 26.73 9.20
N THR A 68 -2.99 27.43 8.09
CA THR A 68 -4.07 28.40 7.80
C THR A 68 -4.35 28.39 6.30
N LYS A 69 -5.57 28.73 5.85
CA LYS A 69 -5.88 28.81 4.41
C LYS A 69 -4.87 29.70 3.69
N GLY A 70 -3.99 29.11 2.89
CA GLY A 70 -2.92 29.79 2.17
C GLY A 70 -1.55 29.91 2.89
N GLN A 71 -1.36 29.34 4.09
CA GLN A 71 -0.07 29.26 4.80
C GLN A 71 0.12 27.96 5.60
#